data_AF-A0A530WTJ1-F1
#
_entry.id   AF-A0A530WTJ1-F1
#
_cell.length_a   1.000
_cell.length_b   1.000
_cell.length_c   1.000
_cell.angle_alpha   90.00
_cell.angle_beta   90.00
_cell.angle_gamma   90.00
#
_symmetry.space_group_name_H-M   'P 1'
#
loop_
_entity.id
_entity.type
_entity.pdbx_description
1 polymer ?
#
loop_
_entity_poly.entity_id
_entity_poly.type
_entity_poly.pdbx_seq_one_letter_code
_entity_poly.pdbx_strand_id
1 'polypeptide(L)' 'GTGLGLSQVYGFVRQSGGSVKIYSEQGIGTTLKIYLPRSHGGVLDSQTEAVAGEHPGRADEIIMVVEDEDRVRLMAA' A
#
# COMPACT_ATOMS: atom_id res chain seq x y z
N GLY A 1 -10.15 -10.62 20.83
CA GLY A 1 -9.18 -9.52 20.81
C GLY A 1 -9.21 -8.89 19.44
N THR A 2 -9.34 -7.58 19.34
CA THR A 2 -9.50 -6.79 18.09
C THR A 2 -8.20 -6.68 17.29
N GLY A 3 -7.31 -7.69 17.38
CA GLY A 3 -5.95 -7.61 16.86
C GLY A 3 -5.97 -7.35 15.36
N LEU A 4 -5.65 -6.10 14.98
CA LEU A 4 -5.58 -5.66 13.59
C LEU A 4 -4.61 -6.52 12.76
N GLY A 5 -3.65 -7.19 13.40
CA GLY A 5 -2.63 -7.95 12.70
C GLY A 5 -1.68 -7.04 11.93
N LEU A 6 -0.48 -7.55 11.64
CA LEU A 6 0.52 -6.78 10.90
C LEU A 6 0.07 -6.42 9.49
N SER A 7 -0.81 -7.23 8.88
CA SER A 7 -1.39 -6.96 7.57
C SER A 7 -2.21 -5.68 7.52
N GLN A 8 -3.03 -5.43 8.54
CA GLN A 8 -3.92 -4.28 8.57
C GLN A 8 -3.16 -3.01 8.99
N VAL A 9 -2.18 -3.15 9.90
CA VAL A 9 -1.20 -2.08 10.18
C VAL A 9 -0.43 -1.70 8.92
N TYR A 10 0.05 -2.68 8.15
CA TYR A 10 0.72 -2.43 6.88
C TYR A 10 -0.20 -1.70 5.90
N GLY A 11 -1.45 -2.15 5.75
CA GLY A 11 -2.46 -1.51 4.91
C GLY A 11 -2.68 -0.04 5.28
N PHE A 12 -2.90 0.26 6.56
CA PHE A 12 -3.11 1.63 7.02
C PHE A 12 -1.90 2.54 6.79
N VAL A 13 -0.70 2.05 7.07
CA VAL A 13 0.52 2.84 6.85
C VAL A 13 0.71 3.13 5.38
N ARG A 14 0.47 2.17 4.48
CA ARG A 14 0.53 2.38 3.03
C ARG A 14 -0.52 3.36 2.53
N GLN A 15 -1.77 3.21 2.96
CA GLN A 15 -2.87 4.12 2.62
C GLN A 15 -2.61 5.54 3.13
N SER A 16 -1.85 5.69 4.22
CA SER A 16 -1.44 6.99 4.76
C SER A 16 -0.22 7.58 4.04
N GLY A 17 0.24 7.00 2.92
CA GLY A 17 1.45 7.43 2.21
C GLY A 17 2.76 7.14 2.96
N GLY A 18 2.72 6.25 3.95
CA GLY A 18 3.85 5.88 4.79
C GLY A 18 4.58 4.61 4.37
N SER A 19 5.56 4.20 5.18
CA SER A 19 6.27 2.94 5.04
C SER A 19 6.59 2.28 6.38
N VAL A 20 6.75 0.97 6.36
CA VAL A 20 7.10 0.16 7.54
C VAL A 20 8.41 -0.58 7.28
N LYS A 21 9.30 -0.60 8.27
CA LYS A 21 10.47 -1.47 8.32
C LYS A 21 10.43 -2.33 9.57
N ILE A 22 10.77 -3.61 9.44
CA ILE A 22 10.84 -4.56 10.55
C ILE A 22 12.26 -5.10 10.64
N TYR A 23 12.86 -5.01 11.81
CA TYR A 23 14.12 -5.64 12.17
C TYR A 23 13.86 -6.61 13.31
N SER A 24 14.37 -7.83 13.25
CA SER A 24 14.20 -8.82 14.31
C SER A 24 15.46 -9.66 14.43
N GLU A 25 15.83 -9.97 15.67
CA GLU A 25 16.96 -10.82 15.99
C GLU A 25 16.58 -11.76 17.14
N GLN A 26 16.84 -13.05 16.96
CA GLN A 26 16.42 -14.08 17.90
C GLN A 26 17.14 -13.89 19.25
N GLY A 27 16.37 -13.93 20.35
CA GLY A 27 16.91 -13.71 21.69
C GLY A 27 17.22 -12.24 22.03
N ILE A 28 17.14 -11.32 21.06
CA ILE A 28 17.30 -9.87 21.29
C ILE A 28 15.95 -9.16 21.23
N GLY A 29 15.14 -9.45 20.20
CA GLY A 29 13.79 -8.92 20.05
C GLY A 29 13.50 -8.38 18.66
N THR A 30 12.37 -7.67 18.54
CA THR A 30 11.85 -7.15 17.27
C THR A 30 11.60 -5.66 17.38
N THR A 31 12.05 -4.90 16.37
CA THR A 31 11.85 -3.46 16.22
C THR A 31 11.04 -3.19 14.96
N LEU A 32 9.92 -2.48 15.12
CA LEU A 32 9.13 -1.95 14.01
C LEU A 32 9.35 -0.44 13.90
N LYS A 33 9.68 0.04 12.70
CA LYS A 33 9.80 1.46 12.38
C LYS A 33 8.71 1.83 11.40
N ILE A 34 7.87 2.77 11.79
CA ILE A 34 6.79 3.30 10.95
C ILE A 34 7.17 4.73 10.58
N TYR A 35 7.22 5.01 9.28
CA TYR A 35 7.49 6.34 8.74
C TYR A 35 6.22 6.87 8.12
N LEU A 36 5.73 8.02 8.60
CA LEU A 36 4.54 8.68 8.10
C LEU A 36 4.92 10.06 7.54
N PRO A 37 4.23 10.53 6.48
CA PRO A 37 4.36 11.90 6.02
C PRO A 37 4.07 12.87 7.18
N ARG A 38 4.83 13.97 7.22
CA ARG A 38 4.59 15.03 8.20
C ARG A 38 3.27 15.73 7.86
N SER A 39 2.36 15.80 8.83
CA SER A 39 1.16 16.63 8.68
C SER A 39 1.54 18.11 8.82
N HIS A 40 1.09 18.95 7.88
CA HIS A 40 1.35 20.39 7.85
C HIS A 40 0.17 21.24 8.36
N GLY A 41 -0.86 20.60 8.93
CA GLY A 41 -2.05 21.30 9.43
C GLY A 41 -3.10 21.48 8.33
N GLY A 42 -4.23 20.81 8.53
CA GLY A 42 -5.36 20.71 7.64
C GLY A 42 -6.10 19.46 8.09
N VAL A 43 -7.34 19.61 8.56
CA VAL A 43 -8.19 18.45 8.79
C VAL A 43 -8.24 17.73 7.45
N LEU A 44 -7.70 16.51 7.39
CA LEU A 44 -7.85 15.67 6.22
C LEU A 44 -9.35 15.47 6.08
N ASP A 45 -9.97 16.15 5.12
CA ASP A 45 -11.21 15.63 4.56
C ASP A 45 -10.87 14.19 4.18
N SER A 46 -11.63 13.26 4.74
CA SER A 46 -11.57 11.85 4.41
C SER A 46 -12.05 11.69 2.97
N GLN A 47 -11.25 12.15 2.01
CA GLN A 47 -11.28 11.60 0.68
C GLN A 47 -10.70 10.21 0.84
N THR A 48 -11.56 9.28 1.23
CA THR A 48 -11.60 8.01 0.52
C THR A 48 -11.47 8.40 -0.95
N GLU A 49 -10.30 8.24 -1.54
CA GLU A 49 -10.19 8.28 -2.99
C GLU A 49 -11.27 7.33 -3.46
N ALA A 50 -12.37 7.90 -3.98
CA ALA A 50 -13.31 7.14 -4.73
C ALA A 50 -12.45 6.45 -5.77
N VAL A 51 -12.41 5.11 -5.71
CA VAL A 51 -11.82 4.26 -6.75
C VAL A 51 -12.18 4.95 -8.05
N ALA A 52 -11.17 5.48 -8.75
CA ALA A 52 -11.36 6.35 -9.90
C ALA A 52 -12.46 5.72 -10.74
N GLY A 53 -13.54 6.49 -10.94
CA GLY A 53 -14.80 5.95 -11.45
C GLY A 53 -14.54 5.05 -12.64
N GLU A 54 -15.26 3.94 -12.71
CA GLU A 54 -15.21 3.02 -13.85
C GLU A 54 -15.27 3.85 -15.13
N HIS A 55 -14.13 3.99 -15.80
CA HIS A 55 -14.10 4.41 -17.18
C HIS A 55 -14.49 3.15 -17.94
N PRO A 56 -15.70 3.05 -18.52
CA PRO A 56 -16.00 1.92 -19.39
C PRO A 56 -15.03 2.04 -20.56
N GLY A 57 -13.96 1.23 -20.52
CA GLY A 57 -12.95 1.20 -21.55
C GLY A 57 -13.63 0.97 -22.90
N ARG A 58 -13.16 1.67 -23.92
CA ARG A 58 -13.69 1.44 -25.27
C ARG A 58 -13.26 0.05 -25.74
N ALA A 59 -14.09 -0.60 -26.54
CA ALA A 59 -13.83 -1.95 -27.02
C ALA A 59 -12.55 -2.07 -27.88
N ASP A 60 -12.00 -0.95 -28.36
CA ASP A 60 -10.79 -0.83 -29.15
C ASP A 60 -9.56 -0.33 -28.37
N GLU A 61 -9.66 -0.18 -27.04
CA GLU A 61 -8.53 0.23 -26.22
C GLU A 61 -7.56 -0.93 -25.96
N ILE A 62 -6.27 -0.66 -26.21
CA ILE A 62 -5.18 -1.60 -25.93
C ILE A 62 -4.44 -1.12 -24.68
N ILE A 63 -4.48 -1.90 -23.61
CA ILE A 63 -3.73 -1.63 -22.38
C ILE A 63 -2.39 -2.35 -22.47
N MET A 64 -1.29 -1.59 -22.47
CA MET A 64 0.07 -2.15 -22.44
C MET A 64 0.60 -2.13 -21.00
N VAL A 65 0.78 -3.33 -20.43
CA VAL A 65 1.39 -3.50 -19.11
C VAL A 65 2.88 -3.77 -19.31
N VAL A 66 3.73 -2.97 -18.66
CA VAL A 66 5.20 -3.14 -18.68
C VAL A 66 5.64 -3.45 -17.26
N GLU A 67 6.22 -4.63 -17.08
CA GLU A 67 6.70 -5.14 -15.78
C GLU A 67 8.14 -5.65 -15.96
N ASP A 68 9.07 -5.17 -15.14
CA ASP A 68 10.50 -5.48 -15.22
C ASP A 68 10.92 -6.65 -14.33
N GLU A 69 10.10 -7.05 -13.35
CA GLU A 69 10.41 -8.17 -12.46
C GLU A 69 9.78 -9.49 -12.95
N ASP A 70 10.61 -10.50 -13.25
CA ASP A 70 10.19 -11.80 -13.82
C ASP A 70 9.12 -12.52 -12.99
N ARG A 71 9.19 -12.42 -11.65
CA ARG A 71 8.23 -13.08 -10.75
C ARG A 71 6.84 -12.46 -10.82
N VAL A 72 6.77 -11.16 -11.06
CA VAL A 72 5.50 -10.42 -11.17
C VAL A 72 4.89 -10.67 -12.55
N ARG A 73 5.73 -10.70 -13.59
CA ARG A 73 5.32 -11.03 -14.97
C ARG A 73 4.60 -12.38 -15.08
N LEU A 74 5.03 -13.39 -14.33
CA LEU A 74 4.41 -14.72 -14.35
C LEU A 74 2.99 -14.75 -13.79
N MET A 75 2.58 -13.75 -13.00
CA MET A 75 1.24 -13.70 -12.39
C MET A 75 0.22 -12.90 -13.21
N ALA A 76 0.70 -12.10 -14.18
CA ALA A 76 -0.14 -11.26 -15.04
C ALA A 76 -0.46 -11.91 -16.40
N ALA A 77 0.10 -13.11 -16.67
CA ALA A 77 -0.09 -13.87 -17.91
C ALA A 77 -1.25 -14.86 -17.83
#